data_AF-A0A931BH75-F1
#
_entry.id   AF-A0A931BH75-F1
#
_cell.length_a   1.000
_cell.length_b   1.000
_cell.length_c   1.000
_cell.angle_alpha   90.00
_cell.angle_beta   90.00
_cell.angle_gamma   90.00
#
_symmetry.space_group_name_H-M   'P 1'
#
loop_
_entity.id
_entity.type
_entity.pdbx_description
1 polymer ?
#
loop_
_entity_poly.entity_id
_entity_poly.type
_entity_poly.pdbx_seq_one_letter_code
_entity_poly.pdbx_strand_id
1 'polypeptide(L)'
;MQDSTAEKMLVFQRAIGGWPKAVGNEKVDYKHPLSAADRTRTLADKGRNDATIDNNATSREINYLAQAYQKTNNPAYREGAEAGIRFLLKMQYANGGFPQYYPDFSNYRHQITYNDNAMVRVLELLRNVARQKAPFVGLAADLPAQAQTAVEKGTDCILKTQYLRKGVLTAWCAQYDEKTLQPAKARAFELASLSGDESVEIVRFLMGIDNPSPEVKKAIESAVAWFEKVKISGYTVKEIAAPQEKSGRDRVMVPEAGATIWARFYELDTDRPIYVGRDSQVHYQLSEIENERRAGYLYLGTWPEKLLSKDYPAWQKRVSTGGRG
;
A
#
# COMPACT_ATOMS: atom_id res chain seq x y z
N MET A 1 -13.48 -4.62 30.05
CA MET A 1 -12.29 -3.78 30.33
C MET A 1 -12.17 -2.76 29.20
N GLN A 2 -11.79 -1.52 29.49
CA GLN A 2 -11.61 -0.49 28.46
C GLN A 2 -10.14 -0.34 28.08
N ASP A 3 -9.85 -0.21 26.79
CA ASP A 3 -8.54 0.11 26.22
C ASP A 3 -8.57 1.55 25.69
N SER A 4 -7.72 2.41 26.24
CA SER A 4 -7.76 3.85 25.96
C SER A 4 -7.50 4.22 24.51
N THR A 5 -6.76 3.40 23.76
CA THR A 5 -6.52 3.62 22.33
C THR A 5 -7.70 3.14 21.51
N ALA A 6 -8.26 1.98 21.85
CA ALA A 6 -9.46 1.44 21.20
C ALA A 6 -10.66 2.39 21.35
N GLU A 7 -10.85 2.99 22.54
CA GLU A 7 -11.90 4.00 22.77
C GLU A 7 -11.75 5.21 21.83
N LYS A 8 -10.52 5.68 21.61
CA LYS A 8 -10.27 6.76 20.65
C LYS A 8 -10.57 6.31 19.23
N MET A 9 -10.12 5.11 18.83
CA MET A 9 -10.40 4.59 17.49
C MET A 9 -11.90 4.51 17.21
N LEU A 10 -12.72 4.06 18.17
CA LEU A 10 -14.18 4.06 18.01
C LEU A 10 -14.76 5.47 17.81
N VAL A 11 -14.20 6.50 18.47
CA VAL A 11 -14.63 7.89 18.28
C VAL A 11 -14.33 8.41 16.87
N PHE A 12 -13.18 8.06 16.29
CA PHE A 12 -12.79 8.50 14.96
C PHE A 12 -13.49 7.74 13.81
N GLN A 13 -14.10 6.59 14.10
CA GLN A 13 -14.76 5.76 13.08
C GLN A 13 -15.92 6.52 12.43
N ARG A 14 -15.92 6.57 11.10
CA ARG A 14 -17.03 7.16 10.32
C ARG A 14 -18.22 6.23 10.31
N ALA A 15 -19.41 6.77 10.07
CA ALA A 15 -20.66 6.01 9.99
C ALA A 15 -20.62 4.92 8.91
N ILE A 16 -19.79 5.10 7.87
CA ILE A 16 -19.58 4.10 6.81
C ILE A 16 -18.65 2.95 7.22
N GLY A 17 -18.03 3.02 8.40
CA GLY A 17 -17.19 1.97 8.99
C GLY A 17 -15.69 2.21 8.87
N GLY A 18 -15.22 3.04 7.93
CA GLY A 18 -13.81 3.37 7.75
C GLY A 18 -13.30 4.52 8.64
N TRP A 19 -12.00 4.80 8.54
CA TRP A 19 -11.34 5.87 9.30
C TRP A 19 -10.67 6.91 8.39
N PRO A 20 -10.65 8.18 8.81
CA PRO A 20 -9.84 9.19 8.17
C PRO A 20 -8.35 8.99 8.53
N LYS A 21 -7.45 9.44 7.66
CA LYS A 21 -6.02 9.55 8.02
C LYS A 21 -5.69 10.86 8.76
N ALA A 22 -6.56 11.86 8.64
CA ALA A 22 -6.39 13.20 9.19
C ALA A 22 -7.76 13.84 9.47
N VAL A 23 -7.83 14.72 10.46
CA VAL A 23 -8.98 15.62 10.69
C VAL A 23 -8.52 17.04 10.39
N GLY A 24 -9.12 17.66 9.37
CA GLY A 24 -8.56 18.90 8.80
C GLY A 24 -7.15 18.67 8.26
N ASN A 25 -6.17 19.42 8.76
CA ASN A 25 -4.76 19.29 8.38
C ASN A 25 -3.92 18.45 9.37
N GLU A 26 -4.54 17.95 10.44
CA GLU A 26 -3.84 17.21 11.49
C GLU A 26 -3.98 15.70 11.27
N LYS A 27 -2.85 15.00 11.24
CA LYS A 27 -2.86 13.53 11.13
C LYS A 27 -3.48 12.93 12.39
N VAL A 28 -4.28 11.87 12.20
CA VAL A 28 -4.84 11.13 13.34
C VAL A 28 -3.72 10.43 14.10
N ASP A 29 -3.52 10.83 15.36
CA ASP A 29 -2.58 10.22 16.29
C ASP A 29 -3.28 9.86 17.61
N TYR A 30 -3.46 8.56 17.83
CA TYR A 30 -4.12 8.03 19.02
C TYR A 30 -3.27 8.12 20.31
N LYS A 31 -2.00 8.54 20.23
CA LYS A 31 -1.19 8.84 21.42
C LYS A 31 -1.63 10.14 22.08
N HIS A 32 -2.11 11.12 21.29
CA HIS A 32 -2.63 12.37 21.85
C HIS A 32 -3.90 12.10 22.68
N PRO A 33 -4.02 12.67 23.89
CA PRO A 33 -5.27 12.65 24.65
C PRO A 33 -6.39 13.31 23.85
N LEU A 34 -7.60 12.78 23.96
CA LEU A 34 -8.78 13.37 23.34
C LEU A 34 -9.54 14.16 24.39
N SER A 35 -9.49 15.49 24.34
CA SER A 35 -10.27 16.33 25.27
C SER A 35 -11.77 16.13 25.04
N ALA A 36 -12.61 16.54 25.99
CA ALA A 36 -14.07 16.47 25.81
C ALA A 36 -14.53 17.27 24.57
N ALA A 37 -13.91 18.41 24.31
CA ALA A 37 -14.20 19.23 23.12
C ALA A 37 -13.77 18.52 21.83
N ASP A 38 -12.57 17.91 21.80
CA ASP A 38 -12.09 17.16 20.63
C ASP A 38 -12.97 15.95 20.34
N ARG A 39 -13.40 15.25 21.39
CA ARG A 39 -14.31 14.12 21.28
C ARG A 39 -15.63 14.54 20.65
N THR A 40 -16.25 15.62 21.13
CA THR A 40 -17.50 16.15 20.56
C THR A 40 -17.34 16.53 19.09
N ARG A 41 -16.26 17.24 18.74
CA ARG A 41 -15.97 17.60 17.34
C ARG A 41 -15.77 16.37 16.45
N THR A 42 -14.99 15.40 16.92
CA THR A 42 -14.71 14.17 16.17
C THR A 42 -15.96 13.31 15.98
N LEU A 43 -16.85 13.27 16.98
CA LEU A 43 -18.14 12.57 16.86
C LEU A 43 -19.09 13.26 15.86
N ALA A 44 -19.03 14.59 15.74
CA ALA A 44 -19.80 15.33 14.74
C ALA A 44 -19.34 15.01 13.30
N ASP A 45 -18.08 14.60 13.13
CA ASP A 45 -17.50 14.20 11.84
C ASP A 45 -17.94 12.81 11.35
N LYS A 46 -18.78 12.06 12.10
CA LYS A 46 -19.21 10.70 11.75
C LYS A 46 -19.74 10.57 10.32
N GLY A 47 -20.41 11.60 9.79
CA GLY A 47 -21.00 11.58 8.45
C GLY A 47 -20.05 11.95 7.30
N ARG A 48 -18.77 12.27 7.57
CA ARG A 48 -17.83 12.70 6.53
C ARG A 48 -17.47 11.56 5.57
N ASN A 49 -17.16 11.94 4.33
CA ASN A 49 -16.76 11.05 3.24
C ASN A 49 -15.23 10.86 3.13
N ASP A 50 -14.49 11.14 4.20
CA ASP A 50 -13.03 11.21 4.24
C ASP A 50 -12.35 9.90 4.72
N ALA A 51 -13.11 8.81 4.82
CA ALA A 51 -12.57 7.49 5.14
C ALA A 51 -11.65 7.00 4.01
N THR A 52 -10.52 6.39 4.40
CA THR A 52 -9.44 6.05 3.47
C THR A 52 -8.62 4.84 3.93
N ILE A 53 -7.90 4.25 2.99
CA ILE A 53 -6.88 3.21 3.22
C ILE A 53 -5.45 3.76 3.07
N ASP A 54 -5.31 5.05 2.80
CA ASP A 54 -4.05 5.79 2.70
C ASP A 54 -3.35 5.91 4.07
N ASN A 55 -2.03 5.91 4.10
CA ASN A 55 -1.21 6.01 5.33
C ASN A 55 -1.60 5.03 6.45
N ASN A 56 -1.99 3.81 6.08
CA ASN A 56 -2.46 2.74 6.99
C ASN A 56 -3.81 2.98 7.66
N ALA A 57 -4.53 4.07 7.33
CA ALA A 57 -5.85 4.31 7.87
C ALA A 57 -6.79 3.14 7.57
N THR A 58 -7.78 2.96 8.42
CA THR A 58 -8.74 1.85 8.44
C THR A 58 -8.11 0.50 8.79
N SER A 59 -7.05 0.07 8.10
CA SER A 59 -6.38 -1.21 8.37
C SER A 59 -5.70 -1.27 9.74
N ARG A 60 -5.07 -0.18 10.19
CA ARG A 60 -4.45 -0.05 11.52
C ARG A 60 -5.51 -0.19 12.62
N GLU A 61 -6.62 0.52 12.46
CA GLU A 61 -7.70 0.57 13.42
C GLU A 61 -8.42 -0.77 13.54
N ILE A 62 -8.73 -1.42 12.41
CA ILE A 62 -9.33 -2.76 12.41
C ILE A 62 -8.44 -3.76 13.17
N ASN A 63 -7.15 -3.80 12.86
CA ASN A 63 -6.21 -4.71 13.53
C ASN A 63 -6.16 -4.44 15.04
N TYR A 64 -6.07 -3.18 15.44
CA TYR A 64 -5.98 -2.81 16.84
C TYR A 64 -7.27 -3.13 17.60
N LEU A 65 -8.43 -2.80 17.05
CA LEU A 65 -9.73 -3.08 17.66
C LEU A 65 -9.96 -4.59 17.79
N ALA A 66 -9.61 -5.38 16.77
CA ALA A 66 -9.67 -6.84 16.86
C ALA A 66 -8.74 -7.37 17.98
N GLN A 67 -7.51 -6.87 18.10
CA GLN A 67 -6.60 -7.25 19.19
C GLN A 67 -7.12 -6.84 20.57
N ALA A 68 -7.66 -5.62 20.69
CA ALA A 68 -8.24 -5.12 21.93
C ALA A 68 -9.45 -5.96 22.35
N TYR A 69 -10.28 -6.39 21.39
CA TYR A 69 -11.37 -7.32 21.64
C TYR A 69 -10.87 -8.65 22.22
N GLN A 70 -9.86 -9.28 21.62
CA GLN A 70 -9.28 -10.54 22.14
C GLN A 70 -8.79 -10.42 23.59
N LYS A 71 -8.29 -9.23 23.98
CA LYS A 71 -7.75 -8.99 25.33
C LYS A 71 -8.84 -8.64 26.35
N THR A 72 -9.90 -7.97 25.92
CA THR A 72 -10.85 -7.31 26.85
C THR A 72 -12.26 -7.89 26.81
N ASN A 73 -12.58 -8.70 25.78
CA ASN A 73 -13.92 -9.16 25.41
C ASN A 73 -14.95 -8.03 25.25
N ASN A 74 -14.51 -6.79 24.99
CA ASN A 74 -15.41 -5.66 24.82
C ASN A 74 -16.13 -5.72 23.46
N PRO A 75 -17.48 -5.88 23.42
CA PRO A 75 -18.22 -6.04 22.17
C PRO A 75 -18.12 -4.82 21.25
N ALA A 76 -17.95 -3.61 21.78
CA ALA A 76 -17.81 -2.41 20.97
C ALA A 76 -16.55 -2.44 20.09
N TYR A 77 -15.45 -3.05 20.56
CA TYR A 77 -14.23 -3.18 19.76
C TYR A 77 -14.39 -4.22 18.66
N ARG A 78 -15.12 -5.31 18.95
CA ARG A 78 -15.50 -6.29 17.93
C ARG A 78 -16.34 -5.63 16.85
N GLU A 79 -17.41 -4.94 17.23
CA GLU A 79 -18.32 -4.26 16.30
C GLU A 79 -17.59 -3.20 15.46
N GLY A 80 -16.70 -2.42 16.06
CA GLY A 80 -15.87 -1.45 15.35
C GLY A 80 -14.96 -2.11 14.31
N ALA A 81 -14.27 -3.21 14.67
CA ALA A 81 -13.44 -3.97 13.75
C ALA A 81 -14.27 -4.57 12.60
N GLU A 82 -15.42 -5.18 12.90
CA GLU A 82 -16.33 -5.77 11.91
C GLU A 82 -16.89 -4.71 10.95
N ALA A 83 -17.30 -3.54 11.45
CA ALA A 83 -17.75 -2.43 10.62
C ALA A 83 -16.63 -1.93 9.69
N GLY A 84 -15.39 -1.90 10.18
CA GLY A 84 -14.22 -1.60 9.34
C GLY A 84 -13.97 -2.64 8.25
N ILE A 85 -14.09 -3.93 8.55
CA ILE A 85 -13.97 -5.00 7.55
C ILE A 85 -15.07 -4.87 6.50
N ARG A 86 -16.32 -4.62 6.92
CA ARG A 86 -17.44 -4.40 6.00
C ARG A 86 -17.27 -3.15 5.14
N PHE A 87 -16.65 -2.10 5.67
CA PHE A 87 -16.24 -0.95 4.87
C PHE A 87 -15.26 -1.33 3.76
N LEU A 88 -14.21 -2.12 4.09
CA LEU A 88 -13.24 -2.60 3.10
C LEU A 88 -13.91 -3.46 2.02
N LEU A 89 -14.82 -4.36 2.41
CA LEU A 89 -15.59 -5.18 1.46
C LEU A 89 -16.49 -4.32 0.56
N LYS A 90 -17.10 -3.26 1.12
CA LYS A 90 -18.00 -2.36 0.39
C LYS A 90 -17.28 -1.45 -0.62
N MET A 91 -16.06 -1.01 -0.32
CA MET A 91 -15.30 -0.11 -1.20
C MET A 91 -14.65 -0.85 -2.39
N GLN A 92 -14.54 -2.18 -2.34
CA GLN A 92 -13.92 -2.95 -3.40
C GLN A 92 -14.74 -2.84 -4.70
N TYR A 93 -14.07 -2.49 -5.80
CA TYR A 93 -14.69 -2.45 -7.12
C TYR A 93 -15.06 -3.85 -7.62
N ALA A 94 -15.98 -3.92 -8.59
CA ALA A 94 -16.40 -5.17 -9.20
C ALA A 94 -15.23 -5.95 -9.85
N ASN A 95 -14.23 -5.24 -10.37
CA ASN A 95 -13.00 -5.81 -10.94
C ASN A 95 -11.95 -6.19 -9.88
N GLY A 96 -12.24 -6.03 -8.59
CA GLY A 96 -11.38 -6.43 -7.47
C GLY A 96 -10.41 -5.36 -6.96
N GLY A 97 -10.28 -4.23 -7.65
CA GLY A 97 -9.44 -3.11 -7.21
C GLY A 97 -10.02 -2.33 -6.03
N PHE A 98 -9.18 -1.52 -5.38
CA PHE A 98 -9.58 -0.69 -4.24
C PHE A 98 -9.24 0.79 -4.49
N PRO A 99 -10.20 1.72 -4.33
CA PRO A 99 -9.91 3.15 -4.36
C PRO A 99 -9.08 3.57 -3.14
N GLN A 100 -8.45 4.74 -3.21
CA GLN A 100 -7.74 5.31 -2.06
C GLN A 100 -8.70 5.79 -0.97
N TYR A 101 -9.81 6.41 -1.36
CA TYR A 101 -10.87 6.91 -0.47
C TYR A 101 -12.21 6.30 -0.85
N TYR A 102 -13.13 6.20 0.10
CA TYR A 102 -14.50 5.80 -0.16
C TYR A 102 -15.44 6.43 0.87
N PRO A 103 -16.55 7.09 0.47
CA PRO A 103 -17.11 7.16 -0.89
C PRO A 103 -16.64 8.36 -1.73
N ASP A 104 -15.59 9.09 -1.32
CA ASP A 104 -15.05 10.19 -2.11
C ASP A 104 -14.16 9.69 -3.27
N PHE A 105 -14.63 9.93 -4.49
CA PHE A 105 -13.98 9.54 -5.75
C PHE A 105 -13.31 10.71 -6.49
N SER A 106 -13.17 11.87 -5.85
CA SER A 106 -12.57 13.05 -6.48
C SER A 106 -11.09 12.87 -6.83
N ASN A 107 -10.62 13.54 -7.88
CA ASN A 107 -9.22 13.51 -8.33
C ASN A 107 -8.71 12.07 -8.51
N TYR A 108 -7.47 11.75 -8.14
CA TYR A 108 -6.93 10.40 -8.24
C TYR A 108 -7.48 9.41 -7.18
N ARG A 109 -8.37 9.85 -6.27
CA ARG A 109 -8.83 9.00 -5.14
C ARG A 109 -9.63 7.78 -5.60
N HIS A 110 -10.23 7.83 -6.79
CA HIS A 110 -10.96 6.72 -7.38
C HIS A 110 -10.08 5.63 -7.98
N GLN A 111 -8.81 5.92 -8.25
CA GLN A 111 -7.92 4.96 -8.90
C GLN A 111 -7.71 3.72 -8.02
N ILE A 112 -7.51 2.57 -8.66
CA ILE A 112 -7.01 1.38 -7.98
C ILE A 112 -5.64 1.72 -7.40
N THR A 113 -5.51 1.69 -6.07
CA THR A 113 -4.38 2.31 -5.38
C THR A 113 -3.48 1.27 -4.72
N TYR A 114 -2.32 1.03 -5.32
CA TYR A 114 -1.24 0.29 -4.69
C TYR A 114 -0.34 1.18 -3.82
N ASN A 115 -0.22 2.47 -4.15
CA ASN A 115 0.58 3.47 -3.43
C ASN A 115 0.49 3.36 -1.91
N ASP A 116 1.64 3.48 -1.23
CA ASP A 116 1.80 3.27 0.21
C ASP A 116 1.30 1.88 0.68
N ASN A 117 1.38 0.90 -0.21
CA ASN A 117 0.86 -0.46 -0.07
C ASN A 117 -0.64 -0.54 0.28
N ALA A 118 -1.44 0.46 -0.09
CA ALA A 118 -2.82 0.61 0.38
C ALA A 118 -3.69 -0.62 0.07
N MET A 119 -3.85 -0.97 -1.22
CA MET A 119 -4.61 -2.17 -1.61
C MET A 119 -4.00 -3.46 -1.06
N VAL A 120 -2.67 -3.60 -1.10
CA VAL A 120 -2.00 -4.83 -0.63
C VAL A 120 -2.27 -5.08 0.86
N ARG A 121 -2.22 -4.02 1.68
CA ARG A 121 -2.50 -4.09 3.12
C ARG A 121 -3.94 -4.49 3.41
N VAL A 122 -4.88 -3.98 2.63
CA VAL A 122 -6.29 -4.39 2.70
C VAL A 122 -6.44 -5.87 2.37
N LEU A 123 -5.81 -6.33 1.29
CA LEU A 123 -5.88 -7.73 0.89
C LEU A 123 -5.22 -8.68 1.90
N GLU A 124 -4.09 -8.31 2.51
CA GLU A 124 -3.48 -9.09 3.59
C GLU A 124 -4.38 -9.15 4.83
N LEU A 125 -5.03 -8.04 5.19
CA LEU A 125 -6.00 -8.02 6.28
C LEU A 125 -7.16 -8.97 5.98
N LEU A 126 -7.77 -8.86 4.80
CA LEU A 126 -8.89 -9.72 4.39
C LEU A 126 -8.46 -11.18 4.27
N ARG A 127 -7.24 -11.49 3.83
CA ARG A 127 -6.67 -12.85 3.83
C ARG A 127 -6.59 -13.41 5.24
N ASN A 128 -6.18 -12.61 6.22
CA ASN A 128 -6.14 -13.05 7.62
C ASN A 128 -7.55 -13.23 8.20
N VAL A 129 -8.52 -12.40 7.82
CA VAL A 129 -9.95 -12.61 8.17
C VAL A 129 -10.48 -13.91 7.57
N ALA A 130 -10.23 -14.15 6.28
CA ALA A 130 -10.62 -15.37 5.56
C ALA A 130 -10.06 -16.64 6.21
N ARG A 131 -8.79 -16.60 6.61
CA ARG A 131 -8.10 -17.70 7.31
C ARG A 131 -8.44 -17.79 8.80
N GLN A 132 -9.31 -16.91 9.31
CA GLN A 132 -9.61 -16.76 10.74
C GLN A 132 -8.34 -16.71 11.59
N LYS A 133 -7.31 -16.03 11.09
CA LYS A 133 -6.04 -15.89 11.80
C LYS A 133 -6.17 -14.81 12.87
N ALA A 134 -5.55 -15.01 14.03
CA ALA A 134 -5.47 -13.97 15.06
C ALA A 134 -4.99 -12.63 14.45
N PRO A 135 -5.61 -11.49 14.79
CA PRO A 135 -6.60 -11.29 15.86
C PRO A 135 -8.07 -11.48 15.43
N PHE A 136 -8.35 -12.00 14.24
CA PHE A 136 -9.69 -12.03 13.64
C PHE A 136 -10.54 -13.26 14.00
N VAL A 137 -10.06 -14.11 14.92
CA VAL A 137 -10.83 -15.24 15.45
C VAL A 137 -12.04 -14.73 16.22
N GLY A 138 -13.22 -15.32 16.02
CA GLY A 138 -14.43 -14.98 16.78
C GLY A 138 -15.12 -13.68 16.35
N LEU A 139 -14.72 -13.08 15.23
CA LEU A 139 -15.54 -12.08 14.53
C LEU A 139 -16.75 -12.74 13.85
N ALA A 140 -17.68 -11.93 13.37
CA ALA A 140 -18.90 -12.36 12.70
C ALA A 140 -18.67 -13.45 11.64
N ALA A 141 -19.45 -14.53 11.72
CA ALA A 141 -19.23 -15.78 10.99
C ALA A 141 -19.35 -15.66 9.46
N ASP A 142 -19.97 -14.61 8.95
CA ASP A 142 -20.11 -14.36 7.52
C ASP A 142 -18.86 -13.70 6.89
N LEU A 143 -18.01 -13.06 7.71
CA LEU A 143 -16.85 -12.31 7.23
C LEU A 143 -15.78 -13.16 6.54
N PRO A 144 -15.41 -14.37 7.02
CA PRO A 144 -14.36 -15.15 6.38
C PRO A 144 -14.65 -15.46 4.91
N ALA A 145 -15.87 -15.89 4.57
CA ALA A 145 -16.25 -16.22 3.20
C ALA A 145 -16.28 -14.97 2.27
N GLN A 146 -16.78 -13.85 2.78
CA GLN A 146 -16.78 -12.58 2.03
C GLN A 146 -15.35 -12.07 1.81
N ALA A 147 -14.50 -12.17 2.83
CA ALA A 147 -13.10 -11.78 2.75
C ALA A 147 -12.31 -12.67 1.78
N GLN A 148 -12.57 -13.98 1.76
CA GLN A 148 -11.99 -14.90 0.80
C GLN A 148 -12.34 -14.50 -0.65
N THR A 149 -13.64 -14.25 -0.90
CA THR A 149 -14.11 -13.78 -2.22
C THR A 149 -13.45 -12.45 -2.61
N ALA A 150 -13.30 -11.53 -1.67
CA ALA A 150 -12.65 -10.25 -1.92
C ALA A 150 -11.14 -10.40 -2.23
N VAL A 151 -10.45 -11.32 -1.54
CA VAL A 151 -9.04 -11.64 -1.78
C VAL A 151 -8.83 -12.28 -3.17
N GLU A 152 -9.74 -13.15 -3.60
CA GLU A 152 -9.70 -13.75 -4.93
C GLU A 152 -9.86 -12.69 -6.04
N LYS A 153 -10.85 -11.81 -5.91
CA LYS A 153 -11.03 -10.66 -6.83
C LYS A 153 -9.82 -9.73 -6.82
N GLY A 154 -9.27 -9.44 -5.65
CA GLY A 154 -8.09 -8.60 -5.51
C GLY A 154 -6.85 -9.21 -6.18
N THR A 155 -6.66 -10.52 -6.04
CA THR A 155 -5.61 -11.27 -6.73
C THR A 155 -5.80 -11.20 -8.24
N ASP A 156 -7.02 -11.43 -8.75
CA ASP A 156 -7.34 -11.30 -10.18
C ASP A 156 -7.06 -9.88 -10.71
N CYS A 157 -7.44 -8.85 -9.95
CA CYS A 157 -7.10 -7.46 -10.28
C CYS A 157 -5.59 -7.25 -10.38
N ILE A 158 -4.80 -7.75 -9.42
CA ILE A 158 -3.33 -7.66 -9.43
C ILE A 158 -2.75 -8.32 -10.70
N LEU A 159 -3.24 -9.50 -11.08
CA LEU A 159 -2.76 -10.17 -12.28
C LEU A 159 -3.10 -9.40 -13.55
N LYS A 160 -4.29 -8.80 -13.62
CA LYS A 160 -4.75 -8.00 -14.77
C LYS A 160 -4.07 -6.64 -14.89
N THR A 161 -3.59 -6.07 -13.79
CA THR A 161 -2.87 -4.79 -13.79
C THR A 161 -1.37 -4.97 -13.97
N GLN A 162 -0.83 -6.19 -13.92
CA GLN A 162 0.60 -6.40 -14.17
C GLN A 162 0.94 -5.93 -15.59
N TYR A 163 1.89 -5.01 -15.69
CA TYR A 163 2.13 -4.33 -16.95
C TYR A 163 2.79 -5.28 -17.96
N LEU A 164 2.17 -5.41 -19.14
CA LEU A 164 2.66 -6.22 -20.24
C LEU A 164 3.37 -5.31 -21.25
N ARG A 165 4.70 -5.27 -21.21
CA ARG A 165 5.47 -4.51 -22.19
C ARG A 165 5.98 -5.42 -23.30
N LYS A 166 5.54 -5.15 -24.54
CA LYS A 166 6.02 -5.86 -25.74
C LYS A 166 6.00 -7.39 -25.56
N GLY A 167 4.93 -7.91 -24.95
CA GLY A 167 4.74 -9.34 -24.70
C GLY A 167 5.42 -9.90 -23.45
N VAL A 168 6.13 -9.09 -22.67
CA VAL A 168 6.82 -9.50 -21.44
C VAL A 168 6.18 -8.82 -20.23
N LEU A 169 5.75 -9.62 -19.25
CA LEU A 169 5.23 -9.11 -17.98
C LEU A 169 6.36 -8.46 -17.19
N THR A 170 6.05 -7.36 -16.49
CA THR A 170 7.01 -6.63 -15.66
C THR A 170 6.53 -6.56 -14.22
N ALA A 171 6.20 -5.38 -13.74
CA ALA A 171 5.80 -5.05 -12.38
C ALA A 171 4.51 -4.22 -12.43
N TRP A 172 4.28 -3.37 -11.43
CA TRP A 172 3.06 -2.58 -11.31
C TRP A 172 3.31 -1.08 -11.17
N CYS A 173 2.36 -0.27 -11.64
CA CYS A 173 2.25 1.14 -11.32
C CYS A 173 1.74 1.34 -9.88
N ALA A 174 2.01 2.51 -9.29
CA ALA A 174 1.47 2.85 -7.97
C ALA A 174 -0.05 3.05 -8.00
N GLN A 175 -0.63 3.42 -9.15
CA GLN A 175 -2.07 3.56 -9.36
C GLN A 175 -2.50 3.11 -10.76
N TYR A 176 -3.76 2.67 -10.86
CA TYR A 176 -4.40 2.28 -12.11
C TYR A 176 -5.79 2.88 -12.22
N ASP A 177 -6.19 3.21 -13.44
CA ASP A 177 -7.57 3.58 -13.73
C ASP A 177 -8.52 2.39 -13.46
N GLU A 178 -9.59 2.65 -12.73
CA GLU A 178 -10.50 1.61 -12.21
C GLU A 178 -11.39 0.98 -13.28
N LYS A 179 -11.41 1.52 -14.50
CA LYS A 179 -12.23 1.00 -15.59
C LYS A 179 -11.39 0.27 -16.62
N THR A 180 -10.28 0.88 -17.02
CA THR A 180 -9.39 0.42 -18.09
C THR A 180 -8.26 -0.47 -17.60
N LEU A 181 -7.97 -0.45 -16.29
CA LEU A 181 -6.84 -1.14 -15.67
C LEU A 181 -5.48 -0.73 -16.24
N GLN A 182 -5.38 0.46 -16.82
CA GLN A 182 -4.11 1.02 -17.30
C GLN A 182 -3.42 1.82 -16.20
N PRO A 183 -2.07 1.86 -16.18
CA PRO A 183 -1.32 2.74 -15.30
C PRO A 183 -1.85 4.18 -15.35
N ALA A 184 -2.06 4.78 -14.18
CA ALA A 184 -2.60 6.13 -14.05
C ALA A 184 -1.69 7.00 -13.19
N LYS A 185 -1.75 8.32 -13.40
CA LYS A 185 -1.05 9.30 -12.56
C LYS A 185 -1.84 9.63 -11.30
N ALA A 186 -1.17 10.00 -10.22
CA ALA A 186 -1.79 10.53 -9.01
C ALA A 186 -1.53 12.03 -8.84
N ARG A 187 -0.57 12.40 -7.98
CA ARG A 187 -0.13 13.79 -7.80
C ARG A 187 0.70 14.26 -9.00
N ALA A 188 0.95 15.56 -9.08
CA ALA A 188 1.76 16.18 -10.16
C ALA A 188 3.11 15.47 -10.40
N PHE A 189 3.75 14.99 -9.33
CA PHE A 189 5.05 14.32 -9.34
C PHE A 189 4.94 12.78 -9.35
N GLU A 190 3.75 12.22 -9.61
CA GLU A 190 3.50 10.77 -9.63
C GLU A 190 2.80 10.40 -10.94
N LEU A 191 3.58 10.35 -12.01
CA LEU A 191 3.09 9.99 -13.34
C LEU A 191 2.87 8.47 -13.46
N ALA A 192 2.07 8.07 -14.44
CA ALA A 192 1.91 6.67 -14.82
C ALA A 192 3.28 6.06 -15.16
N SER A 193 3.74 5.12 -14.35
CA SER A 193 5.10 4.56 -14.38
C SER A 193 5.15 3.25 -13.61
N LEU A 194 6.11 2.37 -13.90
CA LEU A 194 6.33 1.19 -13.07
C LEU A 194 6.98 1.59 -11.75
N SER A 195 6.46 1.05 -10.65
CA SER A 195 6.95 1.36 -9.31
C SER A 195 7.96 0.33 -8.82
N GLY A 196 9.15 0.80 -8.46
CA GLY A 196 10.17 -0.03 -7.81
C GLY A 196 9.89 -0.34 -6.34
N ASP A 197 9.06 0.47 -5.67
CA ASP A 197 8.71 0.32 -4.26
C ASP A 197 7.43 -0.51 -4.10
N GLU A 198 6.30 -0.01 -4.62
CA GLU A 198 4.97 -0.60 -4.38
C GLU A 198 4.85 -2.03 -4.95
N SER A 199 5.59 -2.32 -6.03
CA SER A 199 5.62 -3.67 -6.63
C SER A 199 6.20 -4.72 -5.69
N VAL A 200 7.04 -4.35 -4.72
CA VAL A 200 7.67 -5.30 -3.79
C VAL A 200 6.64 -5.99 -2.92
N GLU A 201 5.70 -5.24 -2.33
CA GLU A 201 4.67 -5.83 -1.48
C GLU A 201 3.60 -6.56 -2.29
N ILE A 202 3.34 -6.16 -3.54
CA ILE A 202 2.47 -6.95 -4.44
C ILE A 202 3.07 -8.34 -4.66
N VAL A 203 4.38 -8.42 -4.95
CA VAL A 203 5.07 -9.71 -5.11
C VAL A 203 5.02 -10.52 -3.81
N ARG A 204 5.27 -9.90 -2.64
CA ARG A 204 5.17 -10.58 -1.34
C ARG A 204 3.76 -11.11 -1.07
N PHE A 205 2.73 -10.34 -1.39
CA PHE A 205 1.34 -10.77 -1.27
C PHE A 205 1.07 -12.00 -2.13
N LEU A 206 1.45 -11.98 -3.40
CA LEU A 206 1.29 -13.12 -4.32
C LEU A 206 2.09 -14.34 -3.84
N MET A 207 3.31 -14.13 -3.36
CA MET A 207 4.14 -15.18 -2.76
C MET A 207 3.55 -15.78 -1.48
N GLY A 208 2.60 -15.10 -0.82
CA GLY A 208 1.88 -15.60 0.35
C GLY A 208 0.69 -16.51 0.03
N ILE A 209 0.37 -16.70 -1.26
CA ILE A 209 -0.64 -17.65 -1.72
C ILE A 209 -0.11 -19.08 -1.53
N ASP A 210 -0.96 -19.94 -0.98
CA ASP A 210 -0.68 -21.37 -0.86
C ASP A 210 -1.02 -22.05 -2.19
N ASN A 211 -0.16 -22.93 -2.67
CA ASN A 211 -0.31 -23.61 -3.96
C ASN A 211 -0.62 -22.62 -5.12
N PRO A 212 0.26 -21.63 -5.37
CA PRO A 212 -0.01 -20.61 -6.37
C PRO A 212 -0.19 -21.22 -7.77
N SER A 213 -1.15 -20.69 -8.53
CA SER A 213 -1.41 -21.12 -9.92
C SER A 213 -0.21 -20.81 -10.82
N PRO A 214 -0.12 -21.43 -12.02
CA PRO A 214 0.91 -21.09 -13.00
C PRO A 214 0.94 -19.59 -13.35
N GLU A 215 -0.21 -18.93 -13.42
CA GLU A 215 -0.34 -17.50 -13.69
C GLU A 215 0.27 -16.66 -12.56
N VAL A 216 -0.02 -17.01 -11.30
CA VAL A 216 0.56 -16.35 -10.12
C VAL A 216 2.07 -16.55 -10.07
N LYS A 217 2.57 -17.77 -10.34
CA LYS A 217 4.00 -18.05 -10.40
C LYS A 217 4.68 -17.20 -11.48
N LYS A 218 4.12 -17.17 -12.69
CA LYS A 218 4.62 -16.36 -13.80
C LYS A 218 4.64 -14.87 -13.46
N ALA A 219 3.61 -14.37 -12.78
CA ALA A 219 3.56 -12.98 -12.35
C ALA A 219 4.69 -12.63 -11.38
N ILE A 220 4.92 -13.47 -10.37
CA ILE A 220 6.02 -13.32 -9.39
C ILE A 220 7.38 -13.36 -10.09
N GLU A 221 7.61 -14.40 -10.90
CA GLU A 221 8.89 -14.63 -11.59
C GLU A 221 9.23 -13.49 -12.55
N SER A 222 8.22 -12.97 -13.27
CA SER A 222 8.39 -11.84 -14.20
C SER A 222 8.74 -10.54 -13.48
N ALA A 223 8.10 -10.27 -12.34
CA ALA A 223 8.41 -9.10 -11.52
C ALA A 223 9.81 -9.18 -10.90
N VAL A 224 10.22 -10.36 -10.43
CA VAL A 224 11.58 -10.60 -9.92
C VAL A 224 12.62 -10.41 -11.03
N ALA A 225 12.39 -10.96 -12.22
CA ALA A 225 13.26 -10.76 -13.37
C ALA A 225 13.34 -9.27 -13.77
N TRP A 226 12.23 -8.55 -13.68
CA TRP A 226 12.20 -7.10 -13.91
C TRP A 226 13.05 -6.34 -12.88
N PHE A 227 12.91 -6.62 -11.59
CA PHE A 227 13.74 -5.99 -10.54
C PHE A 227 15.24 -6.24 -10.76
N GLU A 228 15.63 -7.46 -11.15
CA GLU A 228 17.02 -7.78 -11.48
C GLU A 228 17.53 -6.99 -12.70
N LYS A 229 16.67 -6.79 -13.70
CA LYS A 229 16.99 -6.04 -14.92
C LYS A 229 17.20 -4.54 -14.65
N VAL A 230 16.37 -3.94 -13.79
CA VAL A 230 16.30 -2.47 -13.63
C VAL A 230 17.09 -1.93 -12.45
N LYS A 231 17.82 -2.80 -11.74
CA LYS A 231 18.66 -2.39 -10.60
C LYS A 231 19.78 -1.45 -11.05
N ILE A 232 20.11 -0.49 -10.20
CA ILE A 232 21.14 0.51 -10.42
C ILE A 232 22.34 0.12 -9.55
N SER A 233 23.32 -0.54 -10.14
CA SER A 233 24.52 -1.02 -9.45
C SER A 233 25.62 0.04 -9.36
N GLY A 234 26.38 0.03 -8.28
CA GLY A 234 27.51 0.94 -8.05
C GLY A 234 27.10 2.32 -7.55
N TYR A 235 25.85 2.49 -7.10
CA TYR A 235 25.33 3.76 -6.59
C TYR A 235 24.51 3.56 -5.33
N THR A 236 24.49 4.61 -4.50
CA THR A 236 23.62 4.74 -3.34
C THR A 236 23.01 6.14 -3.30
N VAL A 237 22.09 6.37 -2.37
CA VAL A 237 21.56 7.71 -2.06
C VAL A 237 22.02 8.15 -0.69
N LYS A 238 22.60 9.35 -0.62
CA LYS A 238 23.02 9.97 0.64
C LYS A 238 22.22 11.23 0.89
N GLU A 239 21.85 11.42 2.14
CA GLU A 239 21.39 12.72 2.63
C GLU A 239 22.62 13.57 2.97
N ILE A 240 22.66 14.78 2.44
CA ILE A 240 23.75 15.74 2.64
C ILE A 240 23.22 17.03 3.26
N ALA A 241 24.08 17.77 3.96
CA ALA A 241 23.76 19.11 4.43
C ALA A 241 23.61 20.06 3.24
N ALA A 242 22.53 20.84 3.24
CA ALA A 242 22.26 21.88 2.24
C ALA A 242 21.76 23.14 2.95
N PRO A 243 22.63 23.87 3.67
CA PRO A 243 22.21 24.97 4.55
C PRO A 243 21.58 26.15 3.80
N GLN A 244 21.78 26.25 2.49
CA GLN A 244 21.17 27.28 1.63
C GLN A 244 19.74 26.91 1.19
N GLU A 245 19.32 25.68 1.41
CA GLU A 245 17.99 25.18 1.06
C GLU A 245 17.04 25.31 2.24
N LYS A 246 15.76 25.52 1.97
CA LYS A 246 14.73 25.69 3.01
C LYS A 246 14.65 24.49 3.98
N SER A 247 14.95 23.29 3.49
CA SER A 247 14.94 22.05 4.28
C SER A 247 16.21 21.84 5.11
N GLY A 248 17.29 22.59 4.83
CA GLY A 248 18.63 22.40 5.39
C GLY A 248 19.36 21.16 4.88
N ARG A 249 18.77 20.39 3.96
CA ARG A 249 19.27 19.09 3.52
C ARG A 249 18.95 18.79 2.05
N ASP A 250 19.65 17.83 1.48
CA ASP A 250 19.37 17.32 0.13
C ASP A 250 19.60 15.81 0.08
N ARG A 251 19.04 15.15 -0.92
CA ARG A 251 19.35 13.75 -1.24
C ARG A 251 19.96 13.67 -2.62
N VAL A 252 21.15 13.08 -2.68
CA VAL A 252 21.94 12.96 -3.90
C VAL A 252 22.27 11.50 -4.16
N MET A 253 22.26 11.11 -5.42
CA MET A 253 22.75 9.82 -5.88
C MET A 253 24.26 9.92 -6.06
N VAL A 254 25.02 9.03 -5.42
CA VAL A 254 26.50 9.04 -5.44
C VAL A 254 27.06 7.65 -5.76
N PRO A 255 28.21 7.56 -6.45
CA PRO A 255 28.88 6.29 -6.66
C PRO A 255 29.26 5.63 -5.33
N GLU A 256 29.01 4.33 -5.21
CA GLU A 256 29.43 3.50 -4.08
C GLU A 256 29.59 2.05 -4.55
N ALA A 257 30.84 1.55 -4.53
CA ALA A 257 31.15 0.21 -5.01
C ALA A 257 30.42 -0.86 -4.20
N GLY A 258 29.77 -1.80 -4.88
CA GLY A 258 28.99 -2.87 -4.25
C GLY A 258 27.57 -2.47 -3.82
N ALA A 259 27.22 -1.18 -3.82
CA ALA A 259 25.86 -0.74 -3.53
C ALA A 259 24.92 -1.02 -4.72
N THR A 260 23.65 -1.28 -4.44
CA THR A 260 22.59 -1.42 -5.44
C THR A 260 21.33 -0.71 -4.95
N ILE A 261 20.74 0.12 -5.80
CA ILE A 261 19.47 0.81 -5.54
C ILE A 261 18.51 0.62 -6.70
N TRP A 262 17.25 1.00 -6.49
CA TRP A 262 16.19 1.02 -7.48
C TRP A 262 15.51 2.38 -7.46
N ALA A 263 15.02 2.82 -8.61
CA ALA A 263 14.19 4.01 -8.71
C ALA A 263 12.77 3.72 -8.23
N ARG A 264 12.09 4.73 -7.68
CA ARG A 264 10.69 4.60 -7.32
C ARG A 264 9.81 4.53 -8.56
N PHE A 265 10.21 5.21 -9.64
CA PHE A 265 9.47 5.32 -10.89
C PHE A 265 10.35 4.96 -12.08
N TYR A 266 9.82 4.12 -12.96
CA TYR A 266 10.44 3.74 -14.22
C TYR A 266 9.46 4.01 -15.37
N GLU A 267 9.97 4.63 -16.43
CA GLU A 267 9.20 4.90 -17.65
C GLU A 267 8.65 3.59 -18.24
N LEU A 268 7.35 3.59 -18.56
CA LEU A 268 6.62 2.40 -19.00
C LEU A 268 7.27 1.72 -20.21
N ASP A 269 7.72 2.49 -21.19
CA ASP A 269 8.21 1.97 -22.47
C ASP A 269 9.67 1.50 -22.44
N THR A 270 10.50 2.08 -21.57
CA THR A 270 11.96 1.94 -21.66
C THR A 270 12.62 1.31 -20.44
N ASP A 271 11.92 1.17 -19.30
CA ASP A 271 12.53 0.88 -17.98
C ASP A 271 13.55 1.92 -17.52
N ARG A 272 13.56 3.14 -18.08
CA ARG A 272 14.48 4.16 -17.61
C ARG A 272 13.97 4.73 -16.28
N PRO A 273 14.82 4.86 -15.24
CA PRO A 273 14.49 5.65 -14.06
C PRO A 273 14.02 7.05 -14.45
N ILE A 274 12.91 7.49 -13.86
CA ILE A 274 12.40 8.85 -14.04
C ILE A 274 12.24 9.58 -12.71
N TYR A 275 12.44 10.88 -12.77
CA TYR A 275 12.28 11.81 -11.65
C TYR A 275 11.33 12.90 -12.11
N VAL A 276 10.34 13.23 -11.28
CA VAL A 276 9.29 14.17 -11.66
C VAL A 276 9.12 15.19 -10.56
N GLY A 277 9.29 16.47 -10.89
CA GLY A 277 9.12 17.58 -9.97
C GLY A 277 7.67 18.06 -9.90
N ARG A 278 7.45 19.24 -9.29
CA ARG A 278 6.14 19.90 -9.32
C ARG A 278 5.72 20.41 -10.70
N ASP A 279 6.68 20.54 -11.62
CA ASP A 279 6.45 20.87 -13.03
C ASP A 279 5.75 19.76 -13.84
N SER A 280 5.60 18.57 -13.25
CA SER A 280 5.03 17.38 -13.88
C SER A 280 5.78 16.91 -15.13
N GLN A 281 7.04 17.29 -15.30
CA GLN A 281 7.88 16.88 -16.42
C GLN A 281 8.75 15.68 -16.04
N VAL A 282 8.98 14.79 -17.02
CA VAL A 282 9.91 13.68 -16.87
C VAL A 282 11.33 14.21 -16.97
N HIS A 283 12.09 13.98 -15.90
CA HIS A 283 13.53 14.19 -15.83
C HIS A 283 14.24 12.84 -15.65
N TYR A 284 15.51 12.76 -16.04
CA TYR A 284 16.27 11.51 -16.03
C TYR A 284 17.46 11.52 -15.08
N GLN A 285 17.70 12.64 -14.42
CA GLN A 285 18.66 12.77 -13.33
C GLN A 285 17.95 13.33 -12.10
N LEU A 286 18.26 12.78 -10.93
CA LEU A 286 17.67 13.27 -9.68
C LEU A 286 17.94 14.76 -9.47
N SER A 287 19.10 15.26 -9.90
CA SER A 287 19.50 16.67 -9.78
C SER A 287 18.68 17.65 -10.61
N GLU A 288 17.89 17.18 -11.58
CA GLU A 288 17.07 18.01 -12.48
C GLU A 288 15.75 18.47 -11.84
N ILE A 289 15.29 17.82 -10.77
CA ILE A 289 14.09 18.22 -10.01
C ILE A 289 14.45 19.09 -8.80
N GLU A 290 13.51 19.86 -8.28
CA GLU A 290 13.74 20.80 -7.17
C GLU A 290 14.19 20.13 -5.85
N ASN A 291 15.06 20.79 -5.07
CA ASN A 291 15.57 20.28 -3.78
C ASN A 291 14.43 19.84 -2.85
N GLU A 292 13.33 20.59 -2.80
CA GLU A 292 12.19 20.28 -1.94
C GLU A 292 11.61 18.87 -2.21
N ARG A 293 11.61 18.42 -3.46
CA ARG A 293 11.20 17.06 -3.84
C ARG A 293 12.28 16.04 -3.51
N ARG A 294 13.55 16.32 -3.84
CA ARG A 294 14.67 15.42 -3.52
C ARG A 294 14.78 15.13 -2.03
N ALA A 295 14.69 16.17 -1.20
CA ALA A 295 14.74 16.06 0.25
C ALA A 295 13.45 15.48 0.84
N GLY A 296 12.28 15.83 0.29
CA GLY A 296 10.97 15.49 0.85
C GLY A 296 10.37 14.15 0.40
N TYR A 297 10.85 13.57 -0.70
CA TYR A 297 10.28 12.38 -1.31
C TYR A 297 11.38 11.38 -1.67
N LEU A 298 11.12 10.08 -1.47
CA LEU A 298 12.08 9.03 -1.79
C LEU A 298 11.90 8.60 -3.25
N TYR A 299 12.81 9.02 -4.12
CA TYR A 299 12.86 8.59 -5.53
C TYR A 299 13.74 7.36 -5.76
N LEU A 300 14.57 6.99 -4.79
CA LEU A 300 15.54 5.91 -4.91
C LEU A 300 15.65 5.20 -3.55
N GLY A 301 15.84 3.89 -3.58
CA GLY A 301 15.93 3.08 -2.37
C GLY A 301 16.38 1.65 -2.63
N THR A 302 16.45 0.86 -1.57
CA THR A 302 16.85 -0.56 -1.60
C THR A 302 15.65 -1.51 -1.49
N TRP A 303 14.43 -1.04 -1.80
CA TRP A 303 13.18 -1.76 -1.51
C TRP A 303 13.17 -3.23 -1.99
N PRO A 304 13.61 -3.56 -3.23
CA PRO A 304 13.61 -4.94 -3.71
C PRO A 304 14.71 -5.83 -3.12
N GLU A 305 15.75 -5.28 -2.47
CA GLU A 305 16.96 -6.03 -2.06
C GLU A 305 16.63 -7.27 -1.23
N LYS A 306 15.80 -7.12 -0.19
CA LYS A 306 15.40 -8.24 0.67
C LYS A 306 14.46 -9.22 -0.04
N LEU A 307 13.61 -8.72 -0.92
CA LEU A 307 12.74 -9.58 -1.75
C LEU A 307 13.59 -10.52 -2.61
N LEU A 308 14.60 -9.97 -3.29
CA LEU A 308 15.49 -10.73 -4.19
C LEU A 308 16.43 -11.67 -3.44
N SER A 309 17.09 -11.17 -2.38
CA SER A 309 18.13 -11.92 -1.67
C SER A 309 17.61 -12.97 -0.70
N LYS A 310 16.39 -12.80 -0.17
CA LYS A 310 15.87 -13.65 0.92
C LYS A 310 14.49 -14.21 0.62
N ASP A 311 13.51 -13.35 0.35
CA ASP A 311 12.11 -13.77 0.35
C ASP A 311 11.81 -14.66 -0.87
N TYR A 312 12.27 -14.28 -2.07
CA TYR A 312 12.06 -15.05 -3.30
C TYR A 312 12.77 -16.41 -3.31
N PRO A 313 14.06 -16.54 -2.95
CA PRO A 313 14.70 -17.85 -2.82
C PRO A 313 14.00 -18.76 -1.81
N ALA A 314 13.48 -18.21 -0.70
CA ALA A 314 12.70 -18.98 0.27
C ALA A 314 11.36 -19.47 -0.33
N TRP A 315 10.69 -18.62 -1.11
CA TRP A 315 9.46 -19.01 -1.81
C TRP A 315 9.71 -20.08 -2.87
N GLN A 316 10.77 -19.98 -3.67
CA GLN A 316 11.13 -21.01 -4.66
C GLN A 316 11.35 -22.38 -4.00
N LYS A 317 12.02 -22.42 -2.84
CA LYS A 317 12.17 -23.65 -2.04
C LYS A 317 10.82 -24.18 -1.57
N ARG A 318 9.93 -23.31 -1.08
CA ARG A 318 8.59 -23.68 -0.61
C ARG A 318 7.71 -24.29 -1.71
N VAL A 319 7.69 -23.69 -2.89
CA VAL A 319 6.83 -24.15 -4.00
C VAL A 319 7.39 -25.38 -4.74
N SER A 320 8.71 -25.61 -4.69
CA SER A 320 9.33 -26.81 -5.29
C SER A 320 9.19 -28.05 -4.42
N THR A 321 9.11 -27.91 -3.09
CA THR A 321 8.89 -29.04 -2.17
C THR A 321 7.41 -29.40 -2.03
N GLY A 322 6.49 -28.42 -2.12
CA GLY A 322 5.04 -28.64 -2.04
C GLY A 322 4.41 -29.38 -3.22
N GLY A 323 5.15 -29.58 -4.33
CA GLY A 323 4.68 -30.32 -5.51
C GLY A 323 5.00 -31.82 -5.51
N ARG A 324 5.47 -32.38 -4.38
CA ARG A 324 5.78 -33.81 -4.21
C ARG A 324 4.89 -34.53 -3.19
N GLY A 325 3.68 -34.01 -2.96
CA GLY A 325 2.65 -34.61 -2.12
C GLY A 325 1.45 -35.02 -2.94
#